data_AF-A0A9D8FDS7-F1
#
_entry.id   AF-A0A9D8FDS7-F1
#
_cell.length_a   1.000
_cell.length_b   1.000
_cell.length_c   1.000
_cell.angle_alpha   90.00
_cell.angle_beta   90.00
_cell.angle_gamma   90.00
#
_symmetry.space_group_name_H-M   'P 1'
#
loop_
_entity.id
_entity.type
_entity.pdbx_description
1 polymer ?
#
loop_
_entity_poly.entity_id
_entity_poly.type
_entity_poly.pdbx_seq_one_letter_code
_entity_poly.pdbx_strand_id
1 'polypeptide(L)'
;MEKLNLSNLFSGKVFKVPDYQRGYAWEEKQWRDFVEDLDVLVTDNQIKSHYTGTVVTFNPGHKSETYNRKPVVCLDIVDGQQRLTTVCLYLSVIIRNLTQHGKTEYEQDISEFLYHGEACKVTLANDTEELFAQLLKKGVPNITPHTDHQVRLNNAIQFFSKHIEELLSDSTRGIEFLEKLFQAVTGHLVFTYYSIEEECEVGMTLELINSRGKGVASCLDNRLGGEV
;
A
#
# COMPACT_ATOMS: atom_id res chain seq x y z
N MET A 1 12.65 11.01 -11.19
CA MET A 1 11.30 10.63 -10.72
C MET A 1 10.57 9.97 -11.87
N GLU A 2 10.15 8.73 -11.69
CA GLU A 2 9.40 7.96 -12.69
C GLU A 2 7.98 7.67 -12.21
N LYS A 3 7.05 7.40 -13.13
CA LYS A 3 5.67 7.01 -12.78
C LYS A 3 5.54 5.50 -12.93
N LEU A 4 5.22 4.80 -11.85
CA LEU A 4 5.09 3.35 -11.81
C LEU A 4 3.71 2.95 -11.29
N ASN A 5 3.16 1.87 -11.83
CA ASN A 5 2.08 1.16 -11.14
C ASN A 5 2.65 0.19 -10.09
N LEU A 6 1.78 -0.45 -9.31
CA LEU A 6 2.21 -1.35 -8.24
C LEU A 6 3.09 -2.50 -8.77
N SER A 7 2.70 -3.10 -9.90
CA SER A 7 3.46 -4.20 -10.53
C SER A 7 4.90 -3.78 -10.86
N ASN A 8 5.07 -2.63 -11.50
CA ASN A 8 6.41 -2.12 -11.85
C ASN A 8 7.19 -1.63 -10.62
N LEU A 9 6.50 -1.06 -9.63
CA LEU A 9 7.11 -0.63 -8.38
C LEU A 9 7.72 -1.83 -7.65
N PHE A 10 6.96 -2.92 -7.52
CA PHE A 10 7.34 -4.12 -6.77
C PHE A 10 8.25 -5.08 -7.53
N SER A 11 8.34 -4.96 -8.85
CA SER A 11 9.20 -5.81 -9.67
C SER A 11 10.68 -5.68 -9.28
N GLY A 12 11.28 -6.79 -8.87
CA GLY A 12 12.69 -6.91 -8.48
C GLY A 12 13.08 -6.22 -7.17
N LYS A 13 12.12 -5.75 -6.37
CA LYS A 13 12.36 -4.94 -5.17
C LYS A 13 11.61 -5.51 -3.96
N VAL A 14 12.22 -5.37 -2.79
CA VAL A 14 11.57 -5.49 -1.48
C VAL A 14 11.80 -4.22 -0.70
N PHE A 15 10.85 -3.88 0.16
CA PHE A 15 10.82 -2.61 0.87
C PHE A 15 10.83 -2.85 2.37
N LYS A 16 11.63 -2.09 3.09
CA LYS A 16 11.68 -2.11 4.55
C LYS A 16 11.32 -0.73 5.09
N VAL A 17 10.43 -0.66 6.06
CA VAL A 17 10.21 0.57 6.83
C VAL A 17 11.30 0.64 7.91
N PRO A 18 12.12 1.70 7.98
CA PRO A 18 13.15 1.83 9.02
C PRO A 18 12.56 2.08 10.42
N ASP A 19 13.29 1.68 11.47
CA ASP A 19 12.81 1.78 12.87
C ASP A 19 12.54 3.22 13.35
N TYR A 20 13.20 4.22 12.75
CA TYR A 20 12.98 5.62 13.08
C TYR A 20 11.69 6.19 12.48
N GLN A 21 11.01 5.46 11.59
CA GLN A 21 9.73 5.88 11.04
C GLN A 21 8.57 5.60 12.01
N ARG A 22 7.55 6.47 11.96
CA ARG A 22 6.31 6.24 12.71
C ARG A 22 5.59 4.98 12.24
N GLY A 23 4.91 4.28 13.14
CA GLY A 23 4.06 3.15 12.78
C GLY A 23 2.85 3.53 11.90
N TYR A 24 2.04 2.53 11.56
CA TYR A 24 0.82 2.75 10.78
C TYR A 24 -0.15 3.69 11.50
N ALA A 25 -0.65 4.69 10.79
CA ALA A 25 -1.36 5.84 11.35
C ALA A 25 -2.59 6.26 10.52
N TRP A 26 -2.87 5.60 9.40
CA TRP A 26 -4.14 5.78 8.70
C TRP A 26 -5.29 5.23 9.53
N GLU A 27 -6.43 5.89 9.42
CA GLU A 27 -7.68 5.60 10.13
C GLU A 27 -8.83 5.51 9.10
N GLU A 28 -10.06 5.35 9.57
CA GLU A 28 -11.22 5.04 8.72
C GLU A 28 -11.40 6.02 7.57
N LYS A 29 -11.17 7.32 7.78
CA LYS A 29 -11.26 8.31 6.71
C LYS A 29 -10.34 7.95 5.53
N GLN A 30 -9.07 7.66 5.80
CA GLN A 30 -8.13 7.35 4.72
C GLN A 30 -8.42 6.00 4.06
N TRP A 31 -8.92 5.02 4.81
CA TRP A 31 -9.31 3.73 4.24
C TRP A 31 -10.52 3.87 3.32
N ARG A 32 -11.50 4.69 3.72
CA ARG A 32 -12.68 5.04 2.93
C ARG A 32 -12.31 5.77 1.65
N ASP A 33 -11.52 6.85 1.76
CA ASP A 33 -11.04 7.59 0.59
C ASP A 33 -10.32 6.64 -0.40
N PHE A 34 -9.48 5.73 0.12
CA PHE A 34 -8.75 4.75 -0.69
C PHE A 34 -9.65 3.75 -1.44
N VAL A 35 -10.66 3.18 -0.79
CA VAL A 35 -11.56 2.22 -1.48
C VAL A 35 -12.52 2.93 -2.43
N GLU A 36 -12.97 4.15 -2.10
CA GLU A 36 -13.83 4.95 -2.99
C GLU A 36 -13.09 5.32 -4.28
N ASP A 37 -11.81 5.71 -4.18
CA ASP A 37 -10.97 5.99 -5.35
C ASP A 37 -10.83 4.76 -6.27
N LEU A 38 -10.73 3.57 -5.69
CA LEU A 38 -10.64 2.30 -6.43
C LEU A 38 -11.99 1.87 -7.04
N ASP A 39 -13.09 2.06 -6.32
CA ASP A 39 -14.44 1.79 -6.82
C ASP A 39 -14.75 2.69 -8.02
N VAL A 40 -14.38 3.97 -7.94
CA VAL A 40 -14.53 4.93 -9.04
C VAL A 40 -13.67 4.50 -10.24
N LEU A 41 -12.43 4.06 -10.02
CA LEU A 41 -11.57 3.51 -11.07
C LEU A 41 -12.18 2.32 -11.81
N VAL A 42 -12.94 1.47 -11.10
CA VAL A 42 -13.57 0.27 -11.69
C VAL A 42 -14.89 0.61 -12.38
N THR A 43 -15.65 1.58 -11.86
CA THR A 43 -17.00 1.89 -12.34
C THR A 43 -17.05 2.96 -13.42
N ASP A 44 -16.11 3.91 -13.44
CA ASP A 44 -16.02 4.95 -14.47
C ASP A 44 -14.97 4.61 -15.54
N ASN A 45 -15.45 4.13 -16.68
CA ASN A 45 -14.60 3.78 -17.83
C ASN A 45 -13.79 4.95 -18.42
N GLN A 46 -14.06 6.20 -18.05
CA GLN A 46 -13.25 7.36 -18.45
C GLN A 46 -11.97 7.49 -17.62
N ILE A 47 -11.94 6.93 -16.41
CA ILE A 47 -10.83 7.03 -15.48
C ILE A 47 -9.92 5.81 -15.67
N LYS A 48 -8.75 6.06 -16.27
CA LYS A 48 -7.78 4.99 -16.60
C LYS A 48 -6.74 4.72 -15.52
N SER A 49 -6.56 5.66 -14.61
CA SER A 49 -5.53 5.59 -13.56
C SER A 49 -5.81 6.57 -12.44
N HIS A 50 -5.44 6.22 -11.22
CA HIS A 50 -5.52 7.10 -10.05
C HIS A 50 -4.11 7.41 -9.55
N TYR A 51 -3.83 8.70 -9.26
CA TYR A 51 -2.55 9.09 -8.70
C TYR A 51 -2.51 8.87 -7.19
N THR A 52 -1.77 7.86 -6.75
CA THR A 52 -1.71 7.40 -5.34
C THR A 52 -0.56 8.06 -4.56
N GLY A 53 0.08 9.09 -5.12
CA GLY A 53 1.13 9.86 -4.45
C GLY A 53 2.57 9.42 -4.79
N THR A 54 3.54 9.90 -4.00
CA THR A 54 4.97 9.65 -4.21
C THR A 54 5.53 8.59 -3.27
N VAL A 55 6.30 7.62 -3.77
CA VAL A 55 7.06 6.66 -2.95
C VAL A 55 8.52 7.05 -3.04
N VAL A 56 9.13 7.34 -1.89
CA VAL A 56 10.56 7.65 -1.82
C VAL A 56 11.26 6.56 -1.05
N THR A 57 12.35 6.07 -1.64
CA THR A 57 13.18 5.03 -1.04
C THR A 57 14.61 5.48 -0.90
N PHE A 58 15.34 4.87 0.02
CA PHE A 58 16.78 4.93 0.12
C PHE A 58 17.36 3.56 -0.20
N ASN A 59 18.39 3.51 -1.03
CA ASN A 59 19.12 2.30 -1.33
C ASN A 59 20.37 2.26 -0.42
N PRO A 60 20.38 1.48 0.67
CA PRO A 60 21.53 1.40 1.58
C PRO A 60 22.76 0.71 0.97
N GLY A 61 22.70 0.29 -0.30
CA GLY A 61 23.80 -0.40 -0.98
C GLY A 61 24.06 -1.80 -0.44
N HIS A 62 23.16 -2.34 0.39
CA HIS A 62 23.24 -3.73 0.83
C HIS A 62 23.15 -4.65 -0.39
N LYS A 63 24.10 -5.58 -0.48
CA LYS A 63 24.14 -6.57 -1.56
C LYS A 63 22.79 -7.24 -1.67
N SER A 64 22.29 -7.29 -2.89
CA SER A 64 21.11 -8.05 -3.27
C SER A 64 21.08 -9.38 -2.53
N GLU A 65 20.18 -9.51 -1.55
CA GLU A 65 19.95 -10.80 -0.94
C GLU A 65 19.41 -11.67 -2.07
N THR A 66 20.20 -12.65 -2.50
CA THR A 66 19.74 -13.69 -3.42
C THR A 66 18.76 -14.59 -2.67
N TYR A 67 17.61 -14.04 -2.32
CA TYR A 67 16.52 -14.81 -1.78
C TYR A 67 15.93 -15.61 -2.95
N ASN A 68 16.12 -16.94 -2.91
CA ASN A 68 15.74 -17.86 -3.99
C ASN A 68 16.39 -17.60 -5.36
N ARG A 69 17.69 -17.27 -5.39
CA ARG A 69 18.55 -17.18 -6.61
C ARG A 69 18.18 -16.08 -7.63
N LYS A 70 17.19 -15.23 -7.33
CA LYS A 70 16.94 -14.00 -8.10
C LYS A 70 17.51 -12.81 -7.31
N PRO A 71 18.33 -11.94 -7.93
CA PRO A 71 18.76 -10.74 -7.27
C PRO A 71 17.55 -9.82 -7.02
N VAL A 72 17.33 -9.46 -5.77
CA VAL A 72 16.37 -8.44 -5.35
C VAL A 72 17.09 -7.27 -4.70
N VAL A 73 16.61 -6.05 -4.95
CA VAL A 73 17.09 -4.84 -4.27
C VAL A 73 16.25 -4.61 -3.01
N CYS A 74 16.90 -4.53 -1.85
CA CYS A 74 16.26 -4.15 -0.61
C CYS A 74 16.36 -2.64 -0.44
N LEU A 75 15.22 -1.98 -0.24
CA LEU A 75 15.10 -0.53 -0.19
C LEU A 75 14.42 -0.08 1.09
N ASP A 76 14.98 0.94 1.74
CA ASP A 76 14.36 1.56 2.89
C ASP A 76 13.31 2.57 2.45
N ILE A 77 12.08 2.47 2.97
CA ILE A 77 11.00 3.41 2.69
C ILE A 77 11.25 4.68 3.48
N VAL A 78 11.46 5.78 2.75
CA VAL A 78 11.64 7.13 3.30
C VAL A 78 10.28 7.84 3.36
N ASP A 79 9.46 7.72 2.31
CA ASP A 79 8.07 8.19 2.27
C ASP A 79 7.18 7.21 1.48
N GLY A 80 5.90 7.16 1.82
CA GLY A 80 4.91 6.27 1.21
C GLY A 80 4.57 5.02 2.00
N GLN A 81 5.12 4.85 3.21
CA GLN A 81 4.91 3.65 4.03
C GLN A 81 3.44 3.34 4.30
N GLN A 82 2.63 4.36 4.60
CA GLN A 82 1.21 4.19 4.94
C GLN A 82 0.44 3.64 3.74
N ARG A 83 0.68 4.23 2.56
CA ARG A 83 0.04 3.84 1.30
C ARG A 83 0.41 2.43 0.88
N LEU A 84 1.70 2.09 0.91
CA LEU A 84 2.15 0.74 0.56
C LEU A 84 1.61 -0.32 1.53
N THR A 85 1.57 0.01 2.83
CA THR A 85 0.97 -0.86 3.86
C THR A 85 -0.51 -1.13 3.54
N THR A 86 -1.28 -0.07 3.30
CA THR A 86 -2.71 -0.17 2.98
C THR A 86 -2.97 -0.96 1.71
N VAL A 87 -2.20 -0.71 0.65
CA VAL A 87 -2.29 -1.45 -0.62
C VAL A 87 -2.03 -2.94 -0.39
N CYS A 88 -1.00 -3.30 0.39
CA CYS A 88 -0.72 -4.70 0.69
C CYS A 88 -1.85 -5.37 1.49
N LEU A 89 -2.41 -4.68 2.50
CA LEU A 89 -3.56 -5.20 3.26
C LEU A 89 -4.76 -5.44 2.35
N TYR A 90 -5.16 -4.44 1.56
CA TYR A 90 -6.33 -4.54 0.68
C TYR A 90 -6.16 -5.63 -0.37
N LEU A 91 -4.98 -5.69 -1.01
CA LEU A 91 -4.66 -6.71 -2.00
C LEU A 91 -4.69 -8.12 -1.40
N SER A 92 -4.26 -8.28 -0.14
CA SER A 92 -4.36 -9.56 0.57
C SER A 92 -5.80 -10.02 0.79
N VAL A 93 -6.72 -9.09 1.07
CA VAL A 93 -8.16 -9.39 1.21
C VAL A 93 -8.76 -9.76 -0.13
N ILE A 94 -8.43 -9.03 -1.21
CA ILE A 94 -8.89 -9.32 -2.57
C ILE A 94 -8.47 -10.73 -3.01
N ILE A 95 -7.17 -11.03 -2.97
CA ILE A 95 -6.63 -12.31 -3.45
C ILE A 95 -7.24 -13.49 -2.68
N ARG A 96 -7.40 -13.35 -1.35
CA ARG A 96 -8.05 -14.36 -0.52
C ARG A 96 -9.48 -14.62 -0.95
N ASN A 97 -10.27 -13.57 -1.12
CA ASN A 97 -11.67 -13.70 -1.50
C ASN A 97 -11.81 -14.29 -2.90
N LEU A 98 -10.97 -13.89 -3.86
CA LEU A 98 -10.91 -14.51 -5.19
C LEU A 98 -10.64 -16.01 -5.10
N THR A 99 -9.61 -16.40 -4.34
CA THR A 99 -9.22 -17.80 -4.15
C THR A 99 -10.33 -18.61 -3.48
N GLN A 100 -10.96 -18.08 -2.44
CA GLN A 100 -12.09 -18.72 -1.73
C GLN A 100 -13.31 -18.95 -2.64
N HIS A 101 -13.49 -18.12 -3.65
CA HIS A 101 -14.57 -18.23 -4.64
C HIS A 101 -14.14 -18.98 -5.92
N GLY A 102 -13.06 -19.79 -5.83
CA GLY A 102 -12.66 -20.71 -6.89
C GLY A 102 -11.69 -20.14 -7.93
N LYS A 103 -11.25 -18.88 -7.78
CA LYS A 103 -10.23 -18.26 -8.65
C LYS A 103 -8.81 -18.55 -8.13
N THR A 104 -8.46 -19.84 -8.08
CA THR A 104 -7.19 -20.32 -7.51
C THR A 104 -5.95 -19.83 -8.24
N GLU A 105 -6.09 -19.37 -9.48
CA GLU A 105 -5.01 -18.74 -10.25
C GLU A 105 -4.41 -17.50 -9.57
N TYR A 106 -5.16 -16.84 -8.69
CA TYR A 106 -4.68 -15.68 -7.93
C TYR A 106 -3.79 -16.06 -6.72
N GLU A 107 -3.66 -17.34 -6.38
CA GLU A 107 -2.76 -17.77 -5.30
C GLU A 107 -1.29 -17.41 -5.60
N GLN A 108 -0.90 -17.44 -6.88
CA GLN A 108 0.45 -17.06 -7.31
C GLN A 108 0.73 -15.56 -7.08
N ASP A 109 -0.30 -14.71 -7.13
CA ASP A 109 -0.18 -13.26 -6.93
C ASP A 109 0.20 -12.90 -5.49
N ILE A 110 -0.07 -13.78 -4.52
CA ILE A 110 0.44 -13.64 -3.14
C ILE A 110 1.97 -13.58 -3.16
N SER A 111 2.60 -14.49 -3.92
CA SER A 111 4.06 -14.57 -4.02
C SER A 111 4.65 -13.47 -4.90
N GLU A 112 3.86 -12.84 -5.76
CA GLU A 112 4.31 -11.75 -6.62
C GLU A 112 4.27 -10.40 -5.90
N PHE A 113 3.14 -10.12 -5.23
CA PHE A 113 2.84 -8.80 -4.68
C PHE A 113 3.03 -8.69 -3.17
N LEU A 114 2.83 -9.76 -2.40
CA LEU A 114 2.82 -9.70 -0.93
C LEU A 114 4.07 -10.30 -0.30
N TYR A 115 4.74 -11.21 -0.99
CA TYR A 115 5.94 -11.90 -0.50
C TYR A 115 7.08 -11.91 -1.52
N HIS A 116 8.27 -12.22 -1.05
CA HIS A 116 9.42 -12.63 -1.85
C HIS A 116 10.10 -13.79 -1.11
N GLY A 117 9.72 -15.02 -1.47
CA GLY A 117 10.06 -16.20 -0.68
C GLY A 117 9.33 -16.18 0.67
N GLU A 118 10.04 -16.30 1.81
CA GLU A 118 9.41 -16.23 3.14
C GLU A 118 9.28 -14.80 3.68
N ALA A 119 9.94 -13.82 3.05
CA ALA A 119 9.90 -12.42 3.48
C ALA A 119 8.69 -11.69 2.88
N CYS A 120 8.11 -10.74 3.62
CA CYS A 120 7.09 -9.85 3.07
C CYS A 120 7.69 -8.90 2.02
N LYS A 121 6.91 -8.51 1.02
CA LYS A 121 7.32 -7.51 0.01
C LYS A 121 7.57 -6.15 0.63
N VAL A 122 6.77 -5.81 1.64
CA VAL A 122 6.92 -4.65 2.51
C VAL A 122 7.08 -5.17 3.93
N THR A 123 8.20 -4.89 4.57
CA THR A 123 8.44 -5.23 5.98
C THR A 123 8.25 -3.97 6.81
N LEU A 124 7.32 -4.01 7.77
CA LEU A 124 7.12 -2.90 8.69
C LEU A 124 8.16 -2.94 9.81
N ALA A 125 8.44 -1.77 10.38
CA ALA A 125 9.28 -1.63 11.57
C ALA A 125 8.46 -1.77 12.86
N ASN A 126 9.17 -1.62 13.98
CA ASN A 126 8.62 -1.53 15.32
C ASN A 126 7.88 -2.81 15.73
N ASP A 127 6.90 -2.67 16.61
CA ASP A 127 6.06 -3.73 17.15
C ASP A 127 5.00 -4.24 16.15
N THR A 128 4.99 -3.75 14.90
CA THR A 128 3.95 -4.08 13.91
C THR A 128 4.36 -5.15 12.90
N GLU A 129 5.64 -5.50 12.80
CA GLU A 129 6.17 -6.42 11.78
C GLU A 129 5.46 -7.78 11.81
N GLU A 130 5.46 -8.43 12.98
CA GLU A 130 4.88 -9.76 13.14
C GLU A 130 3.37 -9.75 12.86
N LEU A 131 2.65 -8.77 13.42
CA LEU A 131 1.21 -8.64 13.20
C LEU A 131 0.91 -8.46 11.72
N PHE A 132 1.60 -7.55 11.04
CA PHE A 132 1.39 -7.30 9.62
C PHE A 132 1.64 -8.53 8.76
N ALA A 133 2.75 -9.24 8.99
CA ALA A 133 3.05 -10.49 8.29
C ALA A 133 1.96 -11.56 8.51
N GLN A 134 1.43 -11.66 9.74
CA GLN A 134 0.32 -12.57 10.05
C GLN A 134 -0.99 -12.15 9.37
N LEU A 135 -1.30 -10.86 9.33
CA LEU A 135 -2.47 -10.33 8.63
C LEU A 135 -2.39 -10.64 7.12
N LEU A 136 -1.23 -10.43 6.50
CA LEU A 136 -1.00 -10.81 5.10
C LEU A 136 -1.07 -12.33 4.88
N LYS A 137 -0.69 -13.15 5.88
CA LYS A 137 -0.67 -14.61 5.76
C LYS A 137 -1.97 -15.29 6.09
N LYS A 138 -2.79 -14.74 6.99
CA LYS A 138 -4.02 -15.38 7.50
C LYS A 138 -5.29 -14.56 7.21
N GLY A 139 -5.18 -13.26 7.00
CA GLY A 139 -6.33 -12.36 6.81
C GLY A 139 -7.05 -12.01 8.12
N VAL A 140 -6.62 -12.57 9.25
CA VAL A 140 -7.23 -12.37 10.57
C VAL A 140 -6.14 -12.09 11.61
N PRO A 141 -6.40 -11.21 12.59
CA PRO A 141 -5.50 -11.00 13.69
C PRO A 141 -5.46 -12.26 14.56
N ASN A 142 -4.26 -12.76 14.82
CA ASN A 142 -4.03 -13.91 15.70
C ASN A 142 -3.34 -13.49 17.01
N ILE A 143 -3.07 -12.19 17.17
CA ILE A 143 -2.49 -11.57 18.35
C ILE A 143 -3.43 -10.41 18.73
N THR A 144 -3.68 -10.26 20.02
CA THR A 144 -4.41 -9.09 20.54
C THR A 144 -3.54 -7.85 20.36
N PRO A 145 -4.00 -6.82 19.64
CA PRO A 145 -3.21 -5.61 19.45
C PRO A 145 -3.02 -4.88 20.78
N HIS A 146 -1.80 -4.43 21.05
CA HIS A 146 -1.38 -3.78 22.30
C HIS A 146 -1.00 -2.31 22.11
N THR A 147 -0.66 -1.90 20.89
CA THR A 147 -0.35 -0.50 20.56
C THR A 147 -1.35 0.10 19.58
N ASP A 148 -1.43 1.43 19.55
CA ASP A 148 -2.31 2.15 18.62
C ASP A 148 -2.04 1.77 17.14
N HIS A 149 -0.78 1.51 16.79
CA HIS A 149 -0.40 1.11 15.43
C HIS A 149 -0.93 -0.28 15.08
N GLN A 150 -0.81 -1.23 16.01
CA GLN A 150 -1.36 -2.59 15.85
C GLN A 150 -2.89 -2.55 15.78
N VAL A 151 -3.55 -1.74 16.62
CA VAL A 151 -5.01 -1.56 16.59
C VAL A 151 -5.45 -1.01 15.23
N ARG A 152 -4.75 0.00 14.70
CA ARG A 152 -5.05 0.56 13.38
C ARG A 152 -4.88 -0.46 12.24
N LEU A 153 -3.86 -1.30 12.27
CA LEU A 153 -3.68 -2.38 11.27
C LEU A 153 -4.83 -3.39 11.32
N ASN A 154 -5.24 -3.80 12.52
CA ASN A 154 -6.37 -4.71 12.70
C ASN A 154 -7.69 -4.09 12.23
N ASN A 155 -7.93 -2.84 12.57
CA ASN A 155 -9.14 -2.14 12.13
C ASN A 155 -9.15 -1.96 10.60
N ALA A 156 -7.99 -1.69 9.98
CA ALA A 156 -7.87 -1.57 8.54
C ALA A 156 -8.23 -2.88 7.83
N ILE A 157 -7.67 -4.03 8.25
CA ILE A 157 -8.01 -5.30 7.60
C ILE A 157 -9.48 -5.70 7.82
N GLN A 158 -10.04 -5.41 8.99
CA GLN A 158 -11.48 -5.64 9.26
C GLN A 158 -12.35 -4.75 8.36
N PHE A 159 -11.99 -3.48 8.19
CA PHE A 159 -12.68 -2.56 7.30
C PHE A 159 -12.64 -3.07 5.85
N PHE A 160 -11.47 -3.51 5.36
CA PHE A 160 -11.33 -4.03 4.00
C PHE A 160 -12.08 -5.34 3.78
N SER A 161 -12.03 -6.28 4.73
CA SER A 161 -12.81 -7.51 4.66
C SER A 161 -14.31 -7.21 4.59
N LYS A 162 -14.80 -6.31 5.46
CA LYS A 162 -16.20 -5.89 5.45
C LYS A 162 -16.61 -5.26 4.12
N HIS A 163 -15.78 -4.37 3.57
CA HIS A 163 -16.05 -3.74 2.28
C HIS A 163 -16.13 -4.79 1.14
N ILE A 164 -15.23 -5.78 1.09
CA ILE A 164 -15.30 -6.86 0.10
C ILE A 164 -16.53 -7.76 0.32
N GLU A 165 -16.88 -8.08 1.56
CA GLU A 165 -18.10 -8.84 1.89
C GLU A 165 -19.37 -8.12 1.41
N GLU A 166 -19.47 -6.82 1.68
CA GLU A 166 -20.57 -5.97 1.21
C GLU A 166 -20.64 -5.93 -0.31
N LEU A 167 -19.49 -5.77 -0.98
CA LEU A 167 -19.41 -5.83 -2.44
C LEU A 167 -19.91 -7.16 -2.98
N LEU A 168 -19.45 -8.30 -2.44
CA LEU A 168 -19.85 -9.63 -2.91
C LEU A 168 -21.32 -9.97 -2.64
N SER A 169 -21.93 -9.32 -1.64
CA SER A 169 -23.36 -9.48 -1.33
C SER A 169 -24.27 -8.71 -2.29
N ASP A 170 -23.74 -7.71 -2.99
CA ASP A 170 -24.49 -6.92 -3.97
C ASP A 170 -24.69 -7.74 -5.26
N SER A 171 -25.95 -7.99 -5.61
CA SER A 171 -26.33 -8.72 -6.83
C SER A 171 -25.79 -8.14 -8.14
N THR A 172 -25.37 -6.86 -8.13
CA THR A 172 -24.80 -6.17 -9.29
C THR A 172 -23.27 -6.21 -9.33
N ARG A 173 -22.61 -6.46 -8.19
CA ARG A 173 -21.16 -6.46 -8.04
C ARG A 173 -20.72 -7.84 -7.54
N GLY A 174 -20.29 -8.70 -8.46
CA GLY A 174 -19.87 -10.06 -8.13
C GLY A 174 -18.36 -10.24 -8.11
N ILE A 175 -17.94 -11.50 -8.26
CA ILE A 175 -16.52 -11.88 -8.41
C ILE A 175 -15.84 -11.14 -9.57
N GLU A 176 -16.55 -10.87 -10.67
CA GLU A 176 -16.01 -10.08 -11.78
C GLU A 176 -15.60 -8.65 -11.36
N PHE A 177 -16.33 -8.04 -10.43
CA PHE A 177 -15.96 -6.73 -9.89
C PHE A 177 -14.69 -6.82 -9.05
N LEU A 178 -14.57 -7.89 -8.26
CA LEU A 178 -13.37 -8.15 -7.46
C LEU A 178 -12.13 -8.39 -8.34
N GLU A 179 -12.27 -9.09 -9.47
CA GLU A 179 -11.20 -9.24 -10.47
C GLU A 179 -10.78 -7.89 -11.07
N LYS A 180 -11.74 -6.99 -11.34
CA LYS A 180 -11.44 -5.62 -11.80
C LYS A 180 -10.77 -4.78 -10.71
N LEU A 181 -11.16 -4.92 -9.44
CA LEU A 181 -10.47 -4.27 -8.33
C LEU A 181 -9.02 -4.74 -8.21
N PHE A 182 -8.76 -6.04 -8.35
CA PHE A 182 -7.40 -6.57 -8.41
C PHE A 182 -6.58 -5.89 -9.53
N GLN A 183 -7.14 -5.80 -10.73
CA GLN A 183 -6.49 -5.13 -11.87
C GLN A 183 -6.28 -3.64 -11.61
N ALA A 184 -7.22 -2.96 -10.97
CA ALA A 184 -7.11 -1.56 -10.62
C ALA A 184 -5.96 -1.31 -9.62
N VAL A 185 -5.88 -2.14 -8.57
CA VAL A 185 -4.82 -2.04 -7.54
C VAL A 185 -3.43 -2.32 -8.13
N THR A 186 -3.30 -3.36 -8.96
CA THR A 186 -2.00 -3.81 -9.50
C THR A 186 -1.52 -2.99 -10.70
N GLY A 187 -2.46 -2.49 -11.51
CA GLY A 187 -2.18 -1.87 -12.80
C GLY A 187 -2.50 -0.38 -12.92
N HIS A 188 -3.49 0.13 -12.19
CA HIS A 188 -4.05 1.49 -12.41
C HIS A 188 -3.79 2.48 -11.26
N LEU A 189 -3.33 2.02 -10.10
CA LEU A 189 -2.72 2.90 -9.09
C LEU A 189 -1.35 3.36 -9.57
N VAL A 190 -1.15 4.67 -9.66
CA VAL A 190 0.07 5.28 -10.18
C VAL A 190 0.81 6.04 -9.09
N PHE A 191 2.06 5.64 -8.86
CA PHE A 191 2.99 6.22 -7.91
C PHE A 191 4.08 7.00 -8.65
N THR A 192 4.40 8.19 -8.16
CA THR A 192 5.68 8.83 -8.50
C THR A 192 6.76 8.15 -7.65
N TYR A 193 7.76 7.56 -8.27
CA TYR A 193 8.84 6.86 -7.57
C TYR A 193 10.16 7.64 -7.66
N TYR A 194 10.86 7.70 -6.54
CA TYR A 194 12.20 8.27 -6.41
C TYR A 194 13.03 7.39 -5.47
N SER A 195 14.25 7.04 -5.90
CA SER A 195 15.22 6.34 -5.06
C SER A 195 16.41 7.25 -4.81
N ILE A 196 16.82 7.32 -3.56
CA ILE A 196 17.96 8.07 -3.06
C ILE A 196 19.13 7.11 -2.95
N GLU A 197 20.28 7.47 -3.52
CA GLU A 197 21.50 6.67 -3.47
C GLU A 197 22.44 7.11 -2.34
N GLU A 198 22.38 8.38 -1.92
CA GLU A 198 23.24 8.93 -0.87
C GLU A 198 22.46 9.19 0.43
N GLU A 199 22.92 8.60 1.55
CA GLU A 199 22.24 8.69 2.85
C GLU A 199 22.05 10.15 3.33
N CYS A 200 23.03 11.02 3.04
CA CYS A 200 22.98 12.43 3.43
C CYS A 200 21.82 13.21 2.74
N GLU A 201 21.32 12.72 1.62
CA GLU A 201 20.19 13.33 0.89
C GLU A 201 18.82 12.93 1.46
N VAL A 202 18.75 11.89 2.30
CA VAL A 202 17.50 11.38 2.87
C VAL A 202 16.80 12.47 3.68
N GLY A 203 17.51 13.11 4.60
CA GLY A 203 16.97 14.19 5.44
C GLY A 203 16.49 15.39 4.61
N MET A 204 17.31 15.85 3.65
CA MET A 204 16.96 16.97 2.77
C MET A 204 15.73 16.66 1.92
N THR A 205 15.63 15.44 1.38
CA THR A 205 14.49 15.01 0.56
C THR A 205 13.21 14.94 1.39
N LEU A 206 13.28 14.43 2.62
CA LEU A 206 12.15 14.39 3.55
C LEU A 206 11.61 15.79 3.87
N GLU A 207 12.50 16.74 4.19
CA GLU A 207 12.11 18.12 4.46
C GLU A 207 11.44 18.76 3.25
N LEU A 208 11.97 18.50 2.05
CA LEU A 208 11.45 19.06 0.80
C LEU A 208 10.04 18.52 0.47
N ILE A 209 9.79 17.25 0.73
CA ILE A 209 8.46 16.63 0.53
C ILE A 209 7.45 17.16 1.55
N ASN A 210 7.84 17.22 2.82
CA ASN A 210 6.97 17.68 3.90
C ASN A 210 6.66 19.19 3.81
N SER A 211 7.63 20.01 3.40
CA SER A 211 7.45 21.45 3.22
C SER A 211 6.51 21.79 2.05
N ARG A 212 6.55 21.03 0.95
CA ARG A 212 5.60 21.18 -0.16
C ARG A 212 4.16 20.94 0.27
N GLY A 213 3.90 19.97 1.16
CA GLY A 213 2.56 19.72 1.69
C GLY A 213 2.00 20.87 2.54
N LYS A 214 2.86 21.55 3.32
CA LYS A 214 2.45 22.68 4.17
C LYS A 214 2.07 23.94 3.37
N GLY A 215 2.76 24.21 2.25
CA GLY A 215 2.46 25.37 1.40
C GLY A 215 1.13 25.25 0.64
N VAL A 216 0.74 24.04 0.23
CA VAL A 216 -0.52 23.82 -0.51
C VAL A 216 -1.75 23.97 0.40
N ALA A 217 -1.65 23.56 1.67
CA ALA A 217 -2.73 23.76 2.65
C ALA A 217 -3.05 25.26 2.85
N SER A 218 -2.02 26.13 2.94
CA SER A 218 -2.22 27.58 3.05
C SER A 218 -2.80 28.24 1.79
N CYS A 219 -2.58 27.66 0.60
CA CYS A 219 -3.12 28.20 -0.65
C CYS A 219 -4.59 27.84 -0.88
N LEU A 220 -5.08 26.75 -0.29
CA LEU A 220 -6.49 26.36 -0.37
C LEU A 220 -7.35 27.16 0.64
N ASP A 221 -6.80 27.50 1.80
CA ASP A 221 -7.50 28.29 2.82
C ASP A 221 -7.76 29.74 2.33
N ASN A 222 -6.79 30.34 1.61
CA ASN A 222 -6.93 31.67 1.03
C ASN A 222 -7.88 31.76 -0.19
N ARG A 223 -8.42 30.64 -0.69
CA ARG A 223 -9.44 30.65 -1.75
C ARG A 223 -10.88 30.54 -1.23
N LEU A 224 -11.07 30.20 0.05
CA LEU A 224 -12.40 30.10 0.68
C LEU A 224 -12.75 31.33 1.54
N GLY A 225 -11.83 32.28 1.72
CA GLY A 225 -12.05 33.51 2.49
C GLY A 225 -12.34 34.76 1.64
N GLY A 226 -12.82 34.60 0.40
CA GLY A 226 -12.88 35.67 -0.61
C GLY A 226 -14.27 36.12 -1.06
N GLU A 227 -15.31 36.06 -0.21
CA GLU A 227 -16.56 36.85 -0.32
C GLU A 227 -17.00 37.06 1.15
N VAL A 228 -16.96 38.28 1.71
CA VAL A 228 -17.92 39.40 1.56
C VAL A 228 -17.21 40.73 1.80
#